data_AF-A0A530B2Z7-F1
#
_entry.id   AF-A0A530B2Z7-F1
#
_cell.length_a   1.000
_cell.length_b   1.000
_cell.length_c   1.000
_cell.angle_alpha   90.00
_cell.angle_beta   90.00
_cell.angle_gamma   90.00
#
_symmetry.space_group_name_H-M   'P 1'
#
loop_
_entity.id
_entity.type
_entity.pdbx_description
1 polymer ?
#
loop_
_entity_poly.entity_id
_entity_poly.type
_entity_poly.pdbx_seq_one_letter_code
_entity_poly.pdbx_strand_id
1 'polypeptide(L)'
;GMLRGVAYSENEIGKFLAQGNDGLLGGGDTNLTEAEQEILNYAQANARTGVRTTVKAILERFERKPYGWSYAAILCTTASLIGRGKIEARQDGSPLEGDVLQRGLQNSHAHSNIVLELQVEFTPAQTRKLKEFYGEFFDSQPAGLEGKALGLETAEAFAALKSELAVLEAQSPRYPFLAALVEVQEAVREVTGKPYAWYVQELGHHDDCLLDLKESVLEPVRRFMGGSQKKIYDEARTYLSDQGANFGYGGDDKAGAIRAVLDDPNCFKGNPIQQMKGTLDSLRAEVDSRIVAERKAALSEVGALREKLQALPEYSALT
;
A
#
# COMPACT_ATOMS: atom_id res chain seq x y z
N GLY A 1 38.23 18.15 -29.72
CA GLY A 1 36.76 18.32 -29.63
C GLY A 1 36.17 17.11 -28.92
N MET A 2 34.99 17.26 -28.31
CA MET A 2 34.35 16.22 -27.46
C MET A 2 34.17 14.86 -28.16
N LEU A 3 34.14 14.85 -29.49
CA LEU A 3 34.06 13.66 -30.35
C LEU A 3 35.41 12.93 -30.58
N ARG A 4 36.48 13.34 -29.88
CA ARG A 4 37.83 12.73 -29.85
C ARG A 4 38.48 12.42 -31.22
N GLY A 5 38.00 13.00 -32.31
CA GLY A 5 38.51 12.76 -33.67
C GLY A 5 38.07 11.43 -34.28
N VAL A 6 37.04 10.78 -33.72
CA VAL A 6 36.47 9.53 -34.25
C VAL A 6 35.63 9.83 -35.49
N ALA A 7 35.80 9.06 -36.56
CA ALA A 7 34.93 9.10 -37.72
C ALA A 7 33.68 8.28 -37.42
N TYR A 8 32.52 8.93 -37.37
CA TYR A 8 31.23 8.27 -37.10
C TYR A 8 30.49 8.01 -38.41
N SER A 9 29.96 6.79 -38.55
CA SER A 9 29.10 6.41 -39.67
C SER A 9 27.79 5.78 -39.17
N GLU A 10 26.68 6.03 -39.89
CA GLU A 10 25.37 5.43 -39.59
C GLU A 10 25.37 3.90 -39.65
N ASN A 11 26.31 3.32 -40.42
CA ASN A 11 26.53 1.88 -40.48
C ASN A 11 27.10 1.30 -39.17
N GLU A 12 27.64 2.15 -38.29
CA GLU A 12 28.22 1.76 -37.01
C GLU A 12 27.22 1.84 -35.85
N ILE A 13 25.99 2.31 -36.08
CA ILE A 13 24.95 2.41 -35.03
C ILE A 13 24.76 1.06 -34.30
N GLY A 14 24.68 -0.04 -35.06
CA GLY A 14 24.58 -1.38 -34.47
C GLY A 14 25.79 -1.76 -33.60
N LYS A 15 26.99 -1.32 -34.00
CA LYS A 15 28.22 -1.51 -33.22
C LYS A 15 28.16 -0.73 -31.91
N PHE A 16 27.71 0.52 -31.91
CA PHE A 16 27.57 1.31 -30.67
C PHE A 16 26.45 0.80 -29.75
N LEU A 17 25.37 0.25 -30.31
CA LEU A 17 24.33 -0.45 -29.54
C LEU A 17 24.88 -1.70 -28.85
N ALA A 18 25.70 -2.50 -29.55
CA ALA A 18 26.29 -3.73 -28.99
C ALA A 18 27.47 -3.44 -28.04
N GLN A 19 28.32 -2.47 -28.37
CA GLN A 19 29.52 -2.10 -27.60
C GLN A 19 29.23 -1.28 -26.36
N GLY A 20 28.01 -0.80 -26.16
CA GLY A 20 27.61 -0.24 -24.88
C GLY A 20 27.81 -1.23 -23.71
N ASN A 21 27.84 -2.53 -24.00
CA ASN A 21 28.08 -3.57 -23.01
C ASN A 21 29.55 -4.03 -22.91
N ASP A 22 30.42 -3.64 -23.86
CA ASP A 22 31.79 -4.17 -23.97
C ASP A 22 32.78 -3.02 -24.18
N GLY A 23 33.45 -2.63 -23.08
CA GLY A 23 34.27 -1.41 -22.92
C GLY A 23 35.57 -1.37 -23.72
N LEU A 24 35.50 -1.61 -25.03
CA LEU A 24 36.66 -1.82 -25.90
C LEU A 24 36.94 -0.69 -26.91
N LEU A 25 36.29 0.47 -26.76
CA LEU A 25 36.69 1.70 -27.46
C LEU A 25 37.33 2.69 -26.48
N GLY A 26 38.57 2.38 -26.08
CA GLY A 26 39.47 3.34 -25.46
C GLY A 26 39.52 3.29 -23.94
N GLY A 27 40.18 2.26 -23.41
CA GLY A 27 40.81 2.28 -22.08
C GLY A 27 39.86 2.18 -20.90
N GLY A 28 39.65 0.96 -20.41
CA GLY A 28 39.59 0.61 -18.97
C GLY A 28 38.56 1.28 -18.04
N ASP A 29 37.77 2.23 -18.52
CA ASP A 29 36.84 3.00 -17.69
C ASP A 29 35.41 2.69 -18.12
N THR A 30 34.61 2.20 -17.18
CA THR A 30 33.14 2.15 -17.21
C THR A 30 32.50 3.56 -17.24
N ASN A 31 33.30 4.61 -17.42
CA ASN A 31 32.88 6.00 -17.40
C ASN A 31 32.34 6.44 -18.76
N LEU A 32 31.26 7.22 -18.73
CA LEU A 32 30.69 7.86 -19.91
C LEU A 32 31.69 8.85 -20.52
N THR A 33 31.72 8.93 -21.85
CA THR A 33 32.47 9.97 -22.55
C THR A 33 31.84 11.35 -22.34
N GLU A 34 32.60 12.43 -22.55
CA GLU A 34 32.06 13.81 -22.47
C GLU A 34 30.84 14.00 -23.38
N ALA A 35 30.86 13.41 -24.59
CA ALA A 35 29.75 13.49 -25.52
C ALA A 35 28.49 12.75 -25.03
N GLU A 36 28.67 11.57 -24.44
CA GLU A 36 27.59 10.80 -23.81
C GLU A 36 27.01 11.53 -22.60
N GLN A 37 27.87 12.14 -21.79
CA GLN A 37 27.45 12.86 -20.60
C GLN A 37 26.65 14.12 -20.93
N GLU A 38 27.01 14.86 -21.98
CA GLU A 38 26.23 16.00 -22.46
C GLU A 38 24.83 15.60 -22.94
N ILE A 39 24.71 14.52 -23.72
CA ILE A 39 23.39 14.00 -24.15
C ILE A 39 22.57 13.54 -22.95
N LEU A 40 23.19 12.83 -22.00
CA LEU A 40 22.53 12.36 -20.78
C LEU A 40 22.06 13.54 -19.91
N ASN A 41 22.89 14.57 -19.72
CA ASN A 41 22.54 15.78 -18.98
C ASN A 41 21.36 16.52 -19.63
N TYR A 42 21.32 16.57 -20.96
CA TYR A 42 20.19 17.15 -21.68
C TYR A 42 18.88 16.37 -21.45
N ALA A 43 18.93 15.04 -21.53
CA ALA A 43 17.79 14.18 -21.22
C ALA A 43 17.33 14.33 -19.76
N GLN A 44 18.27 14.46 -18.80
CA GLN A 44 18.00 14.74 -17.39
C GLN A 44 17.36 16.09 -17.13
N ALA A 45 17.85 17.15 -17.77
CA ALA A 45 17.25 18.47 -17.67
C ALA A 45 15.80 18.44 -18.15
N ASN A 46 15.55 17.83 -19.32
CA ASN A 46 14.21 17.69 -19.89
C ASN A 46 13.28 16.88 -18.99
N ALA A 47 13.75 15.75 -18.44
CA ALA A 47 12.98 14.91 -17.53
C ALA A 47 12.55 15.68 -16.27
N ARG A 48 13.44 16.51 -15.68
CA ARG A 48 13.12 17.36 -14.52
C ARG A 48 12.06 18.42 -14.84
N THR A 49 12.00 18.89 -16.08
CA THR A 49 11.01 19.89 -16.53
C THR A 49 9.76 19.28 -17.17
N GLY A 50 9.63 17.95 -17.20
CA GLY A 50 8.51 17.25 -17.84
C GLY A 50 8.48 17.35 -19.38
N VAL A 51 9.60 17.70 -20.01
CA VAL A 51 9.73 17.84 -21.46
C VAL A 51 10.06 16.48 -22.07
N ARG A 52 9.28 16.06 -23.07
CA ARG A 52 9.52 14.82 -23.83
C ARG A 52 10.81 14.93 -24.64
N THR A 53 11.75 14.02 -24.41
CA THR A 53 13.00 13.93 -25.18
C THR A 53 12.83 12.92 -26.30
N THR A 54 12.98 13.34 -27.56
CA THR A 54 12.96 12.46 -28.75
C THR A 54 14.32 12.43 -29.41
N VAL A 55 14.59 11.40 -30.24
CA VAL A 55 15.83 11.33 -31.03
C VAL A 55 15.99 12.60 -31.89
N LYS A 56 14.90 13.07 -32.51
CA LYS A 56 14.87 14.33 -33.25
C LYS A 56 15.28 15.54 -32.40
N ALA A 57 14.78 15.64 -31.16
CA ALA A 57 15.12 16.76 -30.27
C ALA A 57 16.60 16.76 -29.84
N ILE A 58 17.20 15.57 -29.69
CA ILE A 58 18.65 15.45 -29.43
C ILE A 58 19.44 15.89 -30.66
N LEU A 59 19.08 15.42 -31.85
CA LEU A 59 19.72 15.83 -33.11
C LEU A 59 19.71 17.35 -33.28
N GLU A 60 18.54 17.97 -33.21
CA GLU A 60 18.40 19.43 -33.39
C GLU A 60 19.19 20.24 -32.36
N ARG A 61 19.37 19.71 -31.14
CA ARG A 61 20.13 20.37 -30.06
C ARG A 61 21.63 20.31 -30.31
N PHE A 62 22.16 19.14 -30.68
CA PHE A 62 23.60 18.89 -30.77
C PHE A 62 24.19 19.19 -32.16
N GLU A 63 23.35 19.33 -33.20
CA GLU A 63 23.78 19.86 -34.51
C GLU A 63 24.03 21.37 -34.50
N ARG A 64 23.39 22.10 -33.57
CA ARG A 64 23.52 23.56 -33.46
C ARG A 64 24.74 23.97 -32.63
N LYS A 65 25.20 25.22 -32.81
CA LYS A 65 26.21 25.82 -31.92
C LYS A 65 25.69 25.84 -30.48
N PRO A 66 26.54 25.55 -29.46
CA PRO A 66 28.00 25.48 -29.51
C PRO A 66 28.60 24.11 -29.90
N TYR A 67 27.79 23.05 -30.03
CA TYR A 67 28.28 21.68 -30.24
C TYR A 67 28.69 21.42 -31.70
N GLY A 68 27.77 21.65 -32.65
CA GLY A 68 28.04 21.48 -34.08
C GLY A 68 28.43 20.06 -34.49
N TRP A 69 27.88 19.04 -33.82
CA TRP A 69 28.22 17.64 -34.09
C TRP A 69 27.58 17.15 -35.38
N SER A 70 28.19 16.13 -36.01
CA SER A 70 27.59 15.51 -37.19
C SER A 70 26.41 14.63 -36.81
N TYR A 71 25.45 14.51 -37.73
CA TYR A 71 24.27 13.65 -37.60
C TYR A 71 24.63 12.21 -37.15
N ALA A 72 25.61 11.59 -37.84
CA ALA A 72 26.08 10.25 -37.50
C ALA A 72 26.70 10.17 -36.10
N ALA A 73 27.45 11.19 -35.67
CA ALA A 73 28.04 11.21 -34.33
C ALA A 73 26.98 11.22 -33.24
N ILE A 74 25.95 12.06 -33.39
CA ILE A 74 24.85 12.16 -32.41
C ILE A 74 24.09 10.83 -32.30
N LEU A 75 23.79 10.20 -33.45
CA LEU A 75 23.10 8.90 -33.47
C LEU A 75 23.94 7.79 -32.83
N CYS A 76 25.24 7.70 -33.15
CA CYS A 76 26.14 6.72 -32.55
C CYS A 76 26.30 6.92 -31.04
N THR A 77 26.45 8.16 -30.57
CA THR A 77 26.53 8.47 -29.14
C THR A 77 25.22 8.14 -28.41
N THR A 78 24.08 8.46 -29.01
CA THR A 78 22.76 8.09 -28.48
C THR A 78 22.57 6.57 -28.42
N ALA A 79 22.93 5.87 -29.50
CA ALA A 79 22.95 4.41 -29.55
C ALA A 79 23.85 3.81 -28.45
N SER A 80 24.99 4.43 -28.18
CA SER A 80 25.89 3.96 -27.13
C SER A 80 25.30 4.12 -25.73
N LEU A 81 24.59 5.22 -25.46
CA LEU A 81 23.84 5.41 -24.21
C LEU A 81 22.70 4.39 -24.05
N ILE A 82 22.02 4.03 -25.14
CA ILE A 82 20.99 2.99 -25.13
C ILE A 82 21.62 1.62 -24.88
N GLY A 83 22.71 1.29 -25.59
CA GLY A 83 23.44 0.04 -25.40
C GLY A 83 24.04 -0.12 -24.00
N ARG A 84 24.36 0.98 -23.32
CA ARG A 84 24.82 1.05 -21.93
C ARG A 84 23.69 0.99 -20.89
N GLY A 85 22.43 0.99 -21.31
CA GLY A 85 21.28 1.01 -20.39
C GLY A 85 21.17 2.29 -19.56
N LYS A 86 21.64 3.44 -20.09
CA LYS A 86 21.45 4.75 -19.43
C LYS A 86 20.16 5.44 -19.88
N ILE A 87 19.71 5.14 -21.09
CA ILE A 87 18.46 5.62 -21.67
C ILE A 87 17.73 4.48 -22.38
N GLU A 88 16.42 4.42 -22.23
CA GLU A 88 15.54 3.46 -22.88
C GLU A 88 14.82 4.15 -24.05
N ALA A 89 14.77 3.49 -25.22
CA ALA A 89 14.03 3.99 -26.36
C ALA A 89 12.61 3.42 -26.38
N ARG A 90 11.61 4.27 -26.60
CA ARG A 90 10.21 3.87 -26.73
C ARG A 90 9.56 4.46 -27.97
N GLN A 91 8.64 3.71 -28.57
CA GLN A 91 7.77 4.20 -29.63
C GLN A 91 6.33 3.83 -29.30
N ASP A 92 5.44 4.82 -29.35
CA ASP A 92 4.01 4.68 -29.03
C ASP A 92 3.73 4.01 -27.66
N GLY A 93 4.65 4.20 -26.70
CA GLY A 93 4.57 3.66 -25.34
C GLY A 93 5.24 2.30 -25.14
N SER A 94 5.66 1.63 -26.22
CA SER A 94 6.33 0.32 -26.16
C SER A 94 7.86 0.47 -26.21
N PRO A 95 8.63 -0.31 -25.42
CA PRO A 95 10.09 -0.37 -25.52
C PRO A 95 10.54 -0.84 -26.91
N LEU A 96 11.59 -0.21 -27.44
CA LEU A 96 12.26 -0.58 -28.68
C LEU A 96 13.62 -1.20 -28.37
N GLU A 97 13.82 -2.44 -28.81
CA GLU A 97 15.04 -3.20 -28.55
C GLU A 97 15.57 -3.89 -29.84
N GLY A 98 16.83 -4.32 -29.80
CA GLY A 98 17.48 -5.12 -30.84
C GLY A 98 17.41 -4.52 -32.26
N ASP A 99 17.12 -5.37 -33.25
CA ASP A 99 17.10 -5.00 -34.67
C ASP A 99 16.05 -3.94 -35.01
N VAL A 100 14.98 -3.85 -34.21
CA VAL A 100 13.91 -2.86 -34.43
C VAL A 100 14.39 -1.47 -34.01
N LEU A 101 15.07 -1.39 -32.86
CA LEU A 101 15.71 -0.16 -32.41
C LEU A 101 16.77 0.33 -33.40
N GLN A 102 17.65 -0.56 -33.85
CA GLN A 102 18.69 -0.20 -34.81
C GLN A 102 18.09 0.38 -36.10
N ARG A 103 17.07 -0.29 -36.67
CA ARG A 103 16.35 0.22 -37.85
C ARG A 103 15.64 1.54 -37.58
N GLY A 104 15.08 1.71 -36.38
CA GLY A 104 14.46 2.97 -35.96
C GLY A 104 15.44 4.13 -35.92
N LEU A 105 16.65 3.92 -35.40
CA LEU A 105 17.70 4.94 -35.37
C LEU A 105 18.28 5.25 -36.75
N GLN A 106 18.27 4.31 -37.69
CA GLN A 106 18.68 4.53 -39.08
C GLN A 106 17.58 5.20 -39.93
N ASN A 107 16.34 5.24 -39.47
CA ASN A 107 15.22 5.83 -40.19
C ASN A 107 14.88 7.23 -39.68
N SER A 108 15.29 8.27 -40.42
CA SER A 108 15.05 9.67 -40.06
C SER A 108 13.56 10.02 -39.85
N HIS A 109 12.64 9.34 -40.55
CA HIS A 109 11.20 9.54 -40.36
C HIS A 109 10.69 9.02 -39.01
N ALA A 110 11.38 8.06 -38.39
CA ALA A 110 11.02 7.50 -37.09
C ALA A 110 11.50 8.35 -35.92
N HIS A 111 12.49 9.24 -36.11
CA HIS A 111 13.18 9.96 -35.03
C HIS A 111 12.29 10.88 -34.19
N SER A 112 11.20 11.41 -34.77
CA SER A 112 10.23 12.22 -34.01
C SER A 112 9.35 11.38 -33.09
N ASN A 113 9.19 10.10 -33.39
CA ASN A 113 8.30 9.19 -32.68
C ASN A 113 9.04 8.35 -31.63
N ILE A 114 10.35 8.17 -31.79
CA ILE A 114 11.22 7.51 -30.81
C ILE A 114 11.50 8.48 -29.64
N VAL A 115 10.96 8.13 -28.48
CA VAL A 115 11.15 8.81 -27.20
C VAL A 115 12.29 8.16 -26.45
N LEU A 116 13.11 8.99 -25.82
CA LEU A 116 14.21 8.54 -24.98
C LEU A 116 13.89 8.88 -23.54
N GLU A 117 13.77 7.85 -22.72
CA GLU A 117 13.54 7.97 -21.29
C GLU A 117 14.81 7.61 -20.53
N LEU A 118 15.07 8.28 -19.41
CA LEU A 118 16.19 7.90 -18.55
C LEU A 118 15.91 6.55 -17.91
N GLN A 119 16.89 5.67 -17.98
CA GLN A 119 16.85 4.44 -17.22
C GLN A 119 17.30 4.75 -15.79
N VAL A 120 16.42 4.50 -14.82
CA VAL A 120 16.76 4.67 -13.41
C VAL A 120 17.52 3.43 -12.96
N GLU A 121 18.83 3.57 -12.78
CA GLU A 121 19.65 2.53 -12.16
C GLU A 121 19.47 2.54 -10.64
N PHE A 122 19.19 1.37 -10.08
CA PHE A 122 19.10 1.18 -8.64
C PHE A 122 20.32 0.42 -8.15
N THR A 123 20.89 0.89 -7.05
CA THR A 123 22.00 0.17 -6.41
C THR A 123 21.48 -1.12 -5.77
N PRO A 124 22.30 -2.19 -5.67
CA PRO A 124 21.91 -3.40 -4.94
C PRO A 124 21.49 -3.12 -3.48
N ALA A 125 22.06 -2.08 -2.85
CA ALA A 125 21.72 -1.66 -1.51
C ALA A 125 20.28 -1.11 -1.42
N GLN A 126 19.88 -0.24 -2.36
CA GLN A 126 18.51 0.29 -2.43
C GLN A 126 17.48 -0.83 -2.64
N THR A 127 17.76 -1.76 -3.56
CA THR A 127 16.87 -2.91 -3.81
C THR A 127 16.77 -3.82 -2.59
N ARG A 128 17.87 -4.05 -1.85
CA ARG A 128 17.85 -4.85 -0.61
C ARG A 128 17.02 -4.17 0.48
N LYS A 129 17.24 -2.87 0.71
CA LYS A 129 16.50 -2.09 1.71
C LYS A 129 14.99 -2.16 1.45
N LEU A 130 14.57 -1.99 0.18
CA LEU A 130 13.15 -2.09 -0.16
C LEU A 130 12.58 -3.51 0.06
N LYS A 131 13.36 -4.57 -0.20
CA LYS A 131 12.91 -5.96 0.09
C LYS A 131 12.76 -6.22 1.59
N GLU A 132 13.69 -5.71 2.39
CA GLU A 132 13.64 -5.80 3.85
C GLU A 132 12.40 -5.08 4.38
N PHE A 133 12.21 -3.81 4.01
CA PHE A 133 11.00 -3.05 4.35
C PHE A 133 9.73 -3.76 3.89
N TYR A 134 9.68 -4.26 2.66
CA TYR A 134 8.49 -4.96 2.14
C TYR A 134 8.16 -6.19 3.00
N GLY A 135 9.18 -6.97 3.36
CA GLY A 135 9.05 -8.12 4.26
C GLY A 135 8.53 -7.74 5.63
N GLU A 136 9.11 -6.69 6.23
CA GLU A 136 8.75 -6.21 7.56
C GLU A 136 7.38 -5.56 7.60
N PHE A 137 6.96 -4.84 6.57
CA PHE A 137 5.68 -4.12 6.56
C PHE A 137 4.52 -4.98 6.06
N PHE A 138 4.70 -5.79 5.01
CA PHE A 138 3.63 -6.61 4.42
C PHE A 138 3.64 -8.08 4.86
N ASP A 139 4.56 -8.50 5.74
CA ASP A 139 4.68 -9.89 6.24
C ASP A 139 4.81 -10.92 5.11
N SER A 140 5.39 -10.53 3.98
CA SER A 140 5.51 -11.36 2.78
C SER A 140 6.78 -11.03 2.00
N GLN A 141 7.29 -11.99 1.23
CA GLN A 141 8.46 -11.75 0.38
C GLN A 141 8.00 -11.25 -1.00
N PRO A 142 8.65 -10.21 -1.56
CA PRO A 142 8.30 -9.72 -2.88
C PRO A 142 8.75 -10.69 -3.97
N ALA A 143 7.95 -10.83 -5.02
CA ALA A 143 8.30 -11.61 -6.22
C ALA A 143 9.30 -10.87 -7.13
N GLY A 144 9.27 -9.54 -7.11
CA GLY A 144 10.16 -8.66 -7.87
C GLY A 144 11.62 -8.76 -7.43
N LEU A 145 12.47 -9.24 -8.33
CA LEU A 145 13.91 -9.36 -8.05
C LEU A 145 14.68 -8.06 -8.33
N GLU A 146 14.22 -7.30 -9.32
CA GLU A 146 14.85 -6.08 -9.84
C GLU A 146 14.10 -4.81 -9.39
N GLY A 147 14.80 -3.68 -9.32
CA GLY A 147 14.25 -2.45 -8.70
C GLY A 147 12.96 -1.93 -9.35
N LYS A 148 12.80 -2.04 -10.68
CA LYS A 148 11.54 -1.65 -11.35
C LYS A 148 10.37 -2.56 -10.96
N ALA A 149 10.55 -3.88 -11.04
CA ALA A 149 9.52 -4.84 -10.67
C ALA A 149 9.15 -4.73 -9.19
N LEU A 150 10.17 -4.63 -8.32
CA LEU A 150 9.99 -4.47 -6.88
C LEU A 150 9.25 -3.17 -6.52
N GLY A 151 9.60 -2.05 -7.17
CA GLY A 151 8.93 -0.77 -6.94
C GLY A 151 7.46 -0.77 -7.39
N LEU A 152 7.14 -1.45 -8.50
CA LEU A 152 5.76 -1.62 -8.95
C LEU A 152 4.95 -2.52 -8.00
N GLU A 153 5.50 -3.66 -7.60
CA GLU A 153 4.87 -4.57 -6.64
C GLU A 153 4.59 -3.88 -5.29
N THR A 154 5.55 -3.08 -4.80
CA THR A 154 5.37 -2.27 -3.59
C THR A 154 4.24 -1.25 -3.75
N ALA A 155 4.16 -0.58 -4.90
CA ALA A 155 3.09 0.38 -5.19
C ALA A 155 1.70 -0.29 -5.16
N GLU A 156 1.60 -1.48 -5.76
CA GLU A 156 0.37 -2.28 -5.77
C GLU A 156 -0.01 -2.74 -4.36
N ALA A 157 0.95 -3.18 -3.56
CA ALA A 157 0.73 -3.58 -2.17
C ALA A 157 0.18 -2.43 -1.32
N PHE A 158 0.73 -1.22 -1.45
CA PHE A 158 0.17 -0.03 -0.78
C PHE A 158 -1.23 0.34 -1.29
N ALA A 159 -1.50 0.20 -2.58
CA ALA A 159 -2.83 0.44 -3.13
C ALA A 159 -3.88 -0.57 -2.59
N ALA A 160 -3.48 -1.83 -2.46
CA ALA A 160 -4.30 -2.87 -1.83
C ALA A 160 -4.55 -2.56 -0.35
N LEU A 161 -3.51 -2.17 0.40
CA LEU A 161 -3.64 -1.75 1.80
C LEU A 161 -4.58 -0.55 1.95
N LYS A 162 -4.44 0.48 1.12
CA LYS A 162 -5.35 1.64 1.11
C LYS A 162 -6.81 1.22 0.94
N SER A 163 -7.05 0.26 0.05
CA SER A 163 -8.40 -0.27 -0.19
C SER A 163 -8.93 -1.06 1.01
N GLU A 164 -8.09 -1.89 1.63
CA GLU A 164 -8.42 -2.61 2.87
C GLU A 164 -8.79 -1.65 4.00
N LEU A 165 -8.01 -0.59 4.20
CA LEU A 165 -8.26 0.42 5.23
C LEU A 165 -9.61 1.11 5.03
N ALA A 166 -10.01 1.39 3.79
CA ALA A 166 -11.33 1.96 3.48
C ALA A 166 -12.48 0.99 3.84
N VAL A 167 -12.31 -0.32 3.62
CA VAL A 167 -13.30 -1.35 4.01
C VAL A 167 -13.42 -1.45 5.53
N LEU A 168 -12.31 -1.32 6.27
CA LEU A 168 -12.34 -1.28 7.72
C LEU A 168 -13.04 -0.02 8.21
N GLU A 169 -12.65 1.15 7.73
CA GLU A 169 -13.24 2.44 8.13
C GLU A 169 -14.76 2.50 7.91
N ALA A 170 -15.28 1.89 6.83
CA ALA A 170 -16.71 1.79 6.58
C ALA A 170 -17.50 1.09 7.70
N GLN A 171 -16.82 0.32 8.56
CA GLN A 171 -17.41 -0.36 9.72
C GLN A 171 -17.35 0.47 11.01
N SER A 172 -16.81 1.70 10.99
CA SER A 172 -16.67 2.58 12.16
C SER A 172 -17.97 2.83 12.95
N PRO A 173 -19.17 2.91 12.33
CA PRO A 173 -20.43 3.03 13.10
C PRO A 173 -20.69 1.84 14.04
N ARG A 174 -20.15 0.65 13.70
CA ARG A 174 -20.25 -0.57 14.52
C ARG A 174 -19.03 -0.74 15.43
N TYR A 175 -17.88 -0.22 15.05
CA TYR A 175 -16.63 -0.34 15.79
C TYR A 175 -15.96 1.05 15.91
N PRO A 176 -16.34 1.87 16.90
CA PRO A 176 -15.87 3.25 17.02
C PRO A 176 -14.35 3.38 17.09
N PHE A 177 -13.67 2.39 17.66
CA PHE A 177 -12.21 2.33 17.73
C PHE A 177 -11.52 2.31 16.36
N LEU A 178 -12.22 1.99 15.27
CA LEU A 178 -11.66 2.04 13.91
C LEU A 178 -11.30 3.47 13.49
N ALA A 179 -11.75 4.50 14.21
CA ALA A 179 -11.25 5.86 14.08
C ALA A 179 -9.72 5.97 14.29
N ALA A 180 -9.11 5.03 15.01
CA ALA A 180 -7.65 4.97 15.16
C ALA A 180 -6.91 4.71 13.81
N LEU A 181 -7.60 4.18 12.79
CA LEU A 181 -7.02 3.94 11.47
C LEU A 181 -6.78 5.21 10.65
N VAL A 182 -7.34 6.36 11.05
CA VAL A 182 -7.20 7.62 10.30
C VAL A 182 -5.71 7.98 10.12
N GLU A 183 -4.90 7.88 11.17
CA GLU A 183 -3.46 8.17 11.09
C GLU A 183 -2.72 7.22 10.12
N VAL A 184 -3.09 5.93 10.13
CA VAL A 184 -2.55 4.93 9.20
C VAL A 184 -2.95 5.24 7.76
N GLN A 185 -4.19 5.65 7.53
CA GLN A 185 -4.68 6.01 6.21
C GLN A 185 -3.97 7.24 5.64
N GLU A 186 -3.72 8.25 6.47
CA GLU A 186 -2.98 9.45 6.09
C GLU A 186 -1.56 9.08 5.64
N ALA A 187 -0.83 8.31 6.45
CA ALA A 187 0.53 7.86 6.12
C ALA A 187 0.56 6.99 4.85
N VAL A 188 -0.37 6.05 4.71
CA VAL A 188 -0.48 5.21 3.49
C VAL A 188 -0.82 6.08 2.28
N ARG A 189 -1.67 7.09 2.42
CA ARG A 189 -2.03 7.99 1.31
C ARG A 189 -0.84 8.81 0.84
N GLU A 190 0.04 9.24 1.73
CA GLU A 190 1.26 9.99 1.38
C GLU A 190 2.20 9.18 0.48
N VAL A 191 2.27 7.86 0.68
CA VAL A 191 3.16 6.97 -0.08
C VAL A 191 2.48 6.25 -1.24
N THR A 192 1.16 6.37 -1.40
CA THR A 192 0.41 5.72 -2.49
C THR A 192 0.43 6.53 -3.79
N GLY A 193 0.48 5.85 -4.93
CA GLY A 193 0.38 6.48 -6.26
C GLY A 193 1.66 7.15 -6.74
N LYS A 194 2.79 6.84 -6.10
CA LYS A 194 4.10 7.33 -6.49
C LYS A 194 4.65 6.51 -7.67
N PRO A 195 5.59 7.05 -8.47
CA PRO A 195 6.29 6.28 -9.50
C PRO A 195 7.13 5.15 -8.87
N TYR A 196 7.35 4.04 -9.58
CA TYR A 196 8.12 2.89 -9.09
C TYR A 196 9.51 3.28 -8.52
N ALA A 197 10.19 4.24 -9.17
CA ALA A 197 11.51 4.69 -8.75
C ALA A 197 11.51 5.38 -7.38
N TRP A 198 10.42 6.06 -7.03
CA TRP A 198 10.26 6.70 -5.74
C TRP A 198 10.25 5.66 -4.61
N TYR A 199 9.61 4.50 -4.80
CA TYR A 199 9.59 3.46 -3.77
C TYR A 199 10.99 2.91 -3.47
N VAL A 200 11.85 2.81 -4.49
CA VAL A 200 13.22 2.30 -4.32
C VAL A 200 14.17 3.34 -3.72
N GLN A 201 13.94 4.62 -3.99
CA GLN A 201 14.86 5.71 -3.64
C GLN A 201 14.45 6.46 -2.37
N GLU A 202 13.16 6.70 -2.18
CA GLU A 202 12.62 7.70 -1.25
C GLU A 202 11.73 7.11 -0.15
N LEU A 203 11.13 5.92 -0.35
CA LEU A 203 10.29 5.27 0.67
C LEU A 203 11.01 5.13 2.00
N GLY A 204 12.34 4.92 1.94
CA GLY A 204 13.20 4.78 3.09
C GLY A 204 13.19 5.93 4.10
N HIS A 205 12.63 7.09 3.75
CA HIS A 205 12.42 8.22 4.67
C HIS A 205 11.13 8.10 5.50
N HIS A 206 10.24 7.18 5.12
CA HIS A 206 8.95 6.94 5.75
C HIS A 206 8.90 5.61 6.54
N ASP A 207 9.96 4.78 6.47
CA ASP A 207 10.00 3.43 7.04
C ASP A 207 9.60 3.41 8.53
N ASP A 208 10.29 4.18 9.37
CA ASP A 208 10.06 4.18 10.83
C ASP A 208 8.61 4.52 11.18
N CYS A 209 8.07 5.59 10.58
CA CYS A 209 6.69 6.01 10.81
C CYS A 209 5.68 4.94 10.37
N LEU A 210 5.91 4.33 9.20
CA LEU A 210 5.02 3.29 8.67
C LEU A 210 5.08 2.03 9.55
N LEU A 211 6.26 1.58 9.95
CA LEU A 211 6.44 0.40 10.80
C LEU A 211 5.86 0.63 12.20
N ASP A 212 6.05 1.81 12.80
CA ASP A 212 5.46 2.16 14.09
C ASP A 212 3.92 2.13 14.02
N LEU A 213 3.32 2.69 12.97
CA LEU A 213 1.87 2.66 12.74
C LEU A 213 1.36 1.25 12.47
N LYS A 214 2.17 0.43 11.80
CA LYS A 214 1.85 -0.99 11.58
C LYS A 214 1.69 -1.72 12.92
N GLU A 215 2.72 -1.68 13.76
CA GLU A 215 2.76 -2.43 15.02
C GLU A 215 1.76 -1.89 16.07
N SER A 216 1.64 -0.56 16.17
CA SER A 216 0.86 0.09 17.22
C SER A 216 -0.64 0.14 16.93
N VAL A 217 -1.05 0.10 15.65
CA VAL A 217 -2.46 0.27 15.24
C VAL A 217 -2.90 -0.81 14.26
N LEU A 218 -2.26 -0.92 13.09
CA LEU A 218 -2.77 -1.75 11.99
C LEU A 218 -2.87 -3.23 12.38
N GLU A 219 -1.80 -3.79 12.94
CA GLU A 219 -1.77 -5.19 13.36
C GLU A 219 -2.75 -5.50 14.50
N PRO A 220 -2.79 -4.74 15.61
CA PRO A 220 -3.81 -4.91 16.64
C PRO A 220 -5.24 -4.87 16.09
N VAL A 221 -5.54 -3.92 15.18
CA VAL A 221 -6.87 -3.82 14.55
C VAL A 221 -7.16 -5.03 13.67
N ARG A 222 -6.23 -5.46 12.82
CA ARG A 222 -6.38 -6.66 11.97
C ARG A 222 -6.60 -7.91 12.83
N ARG A 223 -5.82 -8.08 13.89
CA ARG A 223 -5.95 -9.19 14.85
C ARG A 223 -7.30 -9.18 15.54
N PHE A 224 -7.78 -8.01 15.96
CA PHE A 224 -9.11 -7.87 16.54
C PHE A 224 -10.20 -8.29 15.54
N MET A 225 -10.16 -7.71 14.35
CA MET A 225 -11.22 -7.84 13.33
C MET A 225 -11.26 -9.22 12.67
N GLY A 226 -10.11 -9.90 12.57
CA GLY A 226 -10.00 -11.28 12.09
C GLY A 226 -10.10 -12.33 13.19
N GLY A 227 -10.12 -11.94 14.47
CA GLY A 227 -9.98 -12.83 15.62
C GLY A 227 -11.26 -13.10 16.41
N SER A 228 -11.09 -13.75 17.57
CA SER A 228 -12.18 -14.02 18.52
C SER A 228 -12.68 -12.77 19.26
N GLN A 229 -11.85 -11.72 19.34
CA GLN A 229 -12.22 -10.46 20.00
C GLN A 229 -13.42 -9.78 19.35
N LYS A 230 -13.46 -9.75 18.01
CA LYS A 230 -14.65 -9.27 17.27
C LYS A 230 -15.93 -10.01 17.66
N LYS A 231 -15.87 -11.35 17.81
CA LYS A 231 -17.04 -12.15 18.21
C LYS A 231 -17.53 -11.76 19.60
N ILE A 232 -16.62 -11.62 20.57
CA ILE A 232 -16.96 -11.19 21.93
C ILE A 232 -17.57 -9.79 21.93
N TYR A 233 -17.00 -8.87 21.15
CA TYR A 233 -17.51 -7.51 21.00
C TYR A 233 -18.93 -7.50 20.43
N ASP A 234 -19.16 -8.26 19.37
CA ASP A 234 -20.47 -8.40 18.74
C ASP A 234 -21.50 -9.01 19.70
N GLU A 235 -21.13 -10.10 20.39
CA GLU A 235 -22.00 -10.74 21.39
C GLU A 235 -22.38 -9.79 22.53
N ALA A 236 -21.44 -9.00 23.02
CA ALA A 236 -21.68 -8.02 24.07
C ALA A 236 -22.67 -6.94 23.59
N ARG A 237 -22.45 -6.39 22.39
CA ARG A 237 -23.31 -5.35 21.81
C ARG A 237 -24.73 -5.86 21.55
N THR A 238 -24.86 -7.08 21.00
CA THR A 238 -26.17 -7.73 20.80
C THR A 238 -26.86 -7.98 22.14
N TYR A 239 -26.16 -8.54 23.13
CA TYR A 239 -26.76 -8.84 24.43
C TYR A 239 -27.25 -7.57 25.16
N LEU A 240 -26.47 -6.48 25.11
CA LEU A 240 -26.89 -5.20 25.69
C LEU A 240 -28.12 -4.60 25.00
N SER A 241 -28.25 -4.79 23.69
CA SER A 241 -29.44 -4.37 22.94
C SER A 241 -30.66 -5.22 23.29
N ASP A 242 -30.50 -6.53 23.32
CA ASP A 242 -31.61 -7.48 23.51
C ASP A 242 -32.16 -7.45 24.95
N GLN A 243 -31.27 -7.31 25.93
CA GLN A 243 -31.62 -7.35 27.36
C GLN A 243 -31.75 -5.96 28.00
N GLY A 244 -31.71 -4.89 27.20
CA GLY A 244 -31.74 -3.51 27.67
C GLY A 244 -32.87 -3.20 28.67
N ALA A 245 -34.06 -3.73 28.41
CA ALA A 245 -35.23 -3.56 29.29
C ALA A 245 -35.09 -4.27 30.65
N ASN A 246 -34.27 -5.31 30.74
CA ASN A 246 -34.09 -6.10 31.96
C ASN A 246 -33.08 -5.47 32.93
N PHE A 247 -32.17 -4.61 32.44
CA PHE A 247 -31.13 -4.00 33.29
C PHE A 247 -31.70 -3.03 34.34
N GLY A 248 -32.87 -2.45 34.11
CA GLY A 248 -33.58 -1.64 35.11
C GLY A 248 -33.97 -2.42 36.38
N TYR A 249 -33.97 -3.75 36.32
CA TYR A 249 -34.27 -4.64 37.44
C TYR A 249 -33.02 -5.32 38.02
N GLY A 250 -31.82 -4.94 37.54
CA GLY A 250 -30.53 -5.44 38.03
C GLY A 250 -29.46 -5.57 36.93
N GLY A 251 -28.20 -5.35 37.29
CA GLY A 251 -27.06 -5.49 36.39
C GLY A 251 -26.68 -4.24 35.59
N ASP A 252 -27.32 -3.09 35.86
CA ASP A 252 -27.04 -1.84 35.14
C ASP A 252 -25.58 -1.37 35.26
N ASP A 253 -24.95 -1.53 36.43
CA ASP A 253 -23.53 -1.19 36.62
C ASP A 253 -22.61 -2.01 35.69
N LYS A 254 -22.86 -3.31 35.57
CA LYS A 254 -22.10 -4.21 34.67
C LYS A 254 -22.38 -3.88 33.21
N ALA A 255 -23.64 -3.59 32.86
CA ALA A 255 -24.02 -3.16 31.53
C ALA A 255 -23.32 -1.84 31.15
N GLY A 256 -23.25 -0.89 32.08
CA GLY A 256 -22.51 0.36 31.94
C GLY A 256 -21.00 0.13 31.73
N ALA A 257 -20.39 -0.76 32.52
CA ALA A 257 -18.98 -1.11 32.34
C ALA A 257 -18.69 -1.75 30.96
N ILE A 258 -19.59 -2.61 30.46
CA ILE A 258 -19.48 -3.18 29.12
C ILE A 258 -19.61 -2.09 28.05
N ARG A 259 -20.59 -1.17 28.17
CA ARG A 259 -20.74 -0.04 27.24
C ARG A 259 -19.48 0.83 27.19
N ALA A 260 -18.89 1.13 28.35
CA ALA A 260 -17.65 1.89 28.42
C ALA A 260 -16.48 1.24 27.64
N VAL A 261 -16.37 -0.09 27.68
CA VAL A 261 -15.36 -0.81 26.88
C VAL A 261 -15.70 -0.82 25.40
N LEU A 262 -16.99 -0.94 25.03
CA LEU A 262 -17.42 -0.90 23.62
C LEU A 262 -17.18 0.48 22.98
N ASP A 263 -17.27 1.55 23.76
CA ASP A 263 -17.06 2.92 23.32
C ASP A 263 -15.60 3.39 23.45
N ASP A 264 -14.73 2.61 24.09
CA ASP A 264 -13.31 2.94 24.27
C ASP A 264 -12.55 2.89 22.93
N PRO A 265 -11.95 4.01 22.47
CA PRO A 265 -11.15 4.05 21.25
C PRO A 265 -9.94 3.11 21.26
N ASN A 266 -9.49 2.64 22.42
CA ASN A 266 -8.35 1.74 22.57
C ASN A 266 -8.75 0.32 22.96
N CYS A 267 -10.04 -0.06 22.88
CA CYS A 267 -10.51 -1.37 23.33
C CYS A 267 -9.84 -2.55 22.59
N PHE A 268 -9.29 -2.31 21.40
CA PHE A 268 -8.57 -3.30 20.60
C PHE A 268 -7.15 -3.60 21.10
N LYS A 269 -6.60 -2.78 22.01
CA LYS A 269 -5.25 -2.95 22.57
C LYS A 269 -5.30 -3.76 23.86
N GLY A 270 -4.40 -4.73 24.01
CA GLY A 270 -4.26 -5.51 25.25
C GLY A 270 -5.41 -6.51 25.49
N ASN A 271 -5.96 -6.51 26.71
CA ASN A 271 -6.99 -7.45 27.17
C ASN A 271 -8.38 -6.88 27.58
N PRO A 272 -8.79 -5.61 27.30
CA PRO A 272 -10.11 -5.11 27.68
C PRO A 272 -11.28 -5.98 27.19
N ILE A 273 -11.23 -6.50 25.96
CA ILE A 273 -12.28 -7.37 25.41
C ILE A 273 -12.38 -8.70 26.16
N GLN A 274 -11.26 -9.28 26.56
CA GLN A 274 -11.24 -10.51 27.33
C GLN A 274 -11.79 -10.30 28.73
N GLN A 275 -11.47 -9.17 29.38
CA GLN A 275 -12.05 -8.80 30.67
C GLN A 275 -13.55 -8.53 30.55
N MET A 276 -13.97 -7.80 29.52
CA MET A 276 -15.36 -7.54 29.18
C MET A 276 -16.15 -8.84 28.98
N LYS A 277 -15.55 -9.88 28.38
CA LYS A 277 -16.18 -11.20 28.28
C LYS A 277 -16.56 -11.76 29.66
N GLY A 278 -15.65 -11.69 30.63
CA GLY A 278 -15.93 -12.12 32.00
C GLY A 278 -17.06 -11.31 32.65
N THR A 279 -17.09 -10.00 32.41
CA THR A 279 -18.19 -9.12 32.86
C THR A 279 -19.51 -9.47 32.18
N LEU A 280 -19.50 -9.77 30.89
CA LEU A 280 -20.67 -10.19 30.12
C LEU A 280 -21.23 -11.52 30.63
N ASP A 281 -20.38 -12.53 30.86
CA ASP A 281 -20.80 -13.82 31.39
C ASP A 281 -21.37 -13.67 32.81
N SER A 282 -20.78 -12.80 33.63
CA SER A 282 -21.29 -12.48 34.97
C SER A 282 -22.60 -11.68 34.96
N LEU A 283 -22.83 -10.87 33.92
CA LEU A 283 -24.09 -10.16 33.71
C LEU A 283 -25.18 -11.14 33.25
N ARG A 284 -24.87 -12.03 32.31
CA ARG A 284 -25.76 -13.10 31.85
C ARG A 284 -26.28 -13.95 33.02
N ALA A 285 -25.37 -14.43 33.86
CA ALA A 285 -25.73 -15.23 35.02
C ALA A 285 -26.65 -14.48 36.01
N GLU A 286 -26.40 -13.19 36.22
CA GLU A 286 -27.24 -12.37 37.11
C GLU A 286 -28.65 -12.16 36.54
N VAL A 287 -28.75 -11.81 35.25
CA VAL A 287 -30.04 -11.62 34.58
C VAL A 287 -30.83 -12.92 34.56
N ASP A 288 -30.21 -14.05 34.21
CA ASP A 288 -30.86 -15.35 34.18
C ASP A 288 -31.35 -15.78 35.57
N SER A 289 -30.54 -15.57 36.60
CA SER A 289 -30.92 -15.85 37.99
C SER A 289 -32.15 -15.04 38.42
N ARG A 290 -32.21 -13.76 38.05
CA ARG A 290 -33.36 -12.90 38.33
C ARG A 290 -34.61 -13.34 37.57
N ILE A 291 -34.49 -13.66 36.29
CA ILE A 291 -35.61 -14.18 35.48
C ILE A 291 -36.18 -15.45 36.12
N VAL A 292 -35.33 -16.37 36.58
CA VAL A 292 -35.75 -17.60 37.26
C VAL A 292 -36.45 -17.28 38.58
N ALA A 293 -35.91 -16.35 39.38
CA ALA A 293 -36.50 -15.94 40.65
C ALA A 293 -37.89 -15.31 40.46
N GLU A 294 -38.03 -14.38 39.50
CA GLU A 294 -39.29 -13.71 39.19
C GLU A 294 -40.35 -14.68 38.65
N ARG A 295 -39.97 -15.59 37.74
CA ARG A 295 -40.88 -16.64 37.26
C ARG A 295 -41.40 -17.51 38.40
N LYS A 296 -40.52 -17.88 39.34
CA LYS A 296 -40.90 -18.68 40.50
C LYS A 296 -41.85 -17.90 41.43
N ALA A 297 -41.60 -16.61 41.67
CA ALA A 297 -42.45 -15.76 42.47
C ALA A 297 -43.84 -15.60 41.85
N ALA A 298 -43.92 -15.28 40.56
CA ALA A 298 -45.16 -15.13 39.83
C ALA A 298 -46.00 -16.42 39.82
N LEU A 299 -45.37 -17.58 39.58
CA LEU A 299 -46.06 -18.88 39.62
C LEU A 299 -46.61 -19.19 41.02
N SER A 300 -45.84 -18.85 42.07
CA SER A 300 -46.30 -19.01 43.45
C SER A 300 -47.50 -18.12 43.77
N GLU A 301 -47.51 -16.88 43.28
CA GLU A 301 -48.61 -15.93 43.48
C GLU A 301 -49.88 -16.38 42.74
N VAL A 302 -49.75 -16.81 41.49
CA VAL A 302 -50.87 -17.39 40.72
C VAL A 302 -51.42 -18.63 41.42
N GLY A 303 -50.56 -19.51 41.95
CA GLY A 303 -50.96 -20.66 42.74
C GLY A 303 -51.77 -20.26 43.96
N ALA A 304 -51.27 -19.30 44.75
CA ALA A 304 -51.97 -18.79 45.93
C ALA A 304 -53.31 -18.12 45.59
N LEU A 305 -53.39 -17.37 44.48
CA LEU A 305 -54.64 -16.78 44.01
C LEU A 305 -55.63 -17.87 43.57
N ARG A 306 -55.17 -18.90 42.88
CA ARG A 306 -56.01 -20.04 42.47
C ARG A 306 -56.58 -20.76 43.69
N GLU A 307 -55.76 -21.05 44.70
CA GLU A 307 -56.22 -21.69 45.94
C GLU A 307 -57.27 -20.83 46.65
N LYS A 308 -57.04 -19.52 46.76
CA LYS A 308 -58.02 -18.57 47.32
C LYS A 308 -59.34 -18.58 46.56
N LEU A 309 -59.28 -18.61 45.22
CA LEU A 309 -60.47 -18.60 44.36
C LEU A 309 -61.25 -19.92 44.49
N GLN A 310 -60.56 -21.06 44.58
CA GLN A 310 -61.17 -22.37 44.83
C GLN A 310 -61.80 -22.49 46.22
N ALA A 311 -61.30 -21.74 47.21
CA ALA A 311 -61.84 -21.71 48.56
C ALA A 311 -63.08 -20.81 48.71
N LEU A 312 -63.46 -20.04 47.67
CA LEU A 312 -64.66 -19.20 47.72
C LEU A 312 -65.94 -20.06 47.62
N PRO A 313 -66.96 -19.79 48.45
CA PRO A 313 -68.22 -20.56 48.44
C PRO A 313 -68.92 -20.55 47.08
N GLU A 314 -68.86 -19.43 46.34
CA GLU A 314 -69.48 -19.32 45.01
C GLU A 314 -68.79 -20.22 43.98
N TYR A 315 -67.48 -20.48 44.13
CA TYR A 315 -66.74 -21.38 43.24
C TYR A 315 -67.14 -22.83 43.45
N SER A 316 -67.31 -23.25 44.71
CA SER A 316 -67.83 -24.59 45.06
C SER A 316 -69.29 -24.83 44.65
N ALA A 317 -70.05 -23.78 44.35
CA ALA A 317 -71.42 -23.89 43.84
C ALA A 317 -71.48 -24.05 42.30
N LEU A 318 -70.35 -23.86 41.60
CA LEU A 318 -70.22 -23.96 40.13
C LEU A 318 -69.56 -25.26 39.66
N THR A 319 -68.98 -26.05 40.57
CA THR A 319 -68.36 -27.37 40.33
C THR A 319 -69.21 -28.50 40.88
#